data_AF-A0A934H8I2-F1
#
_entry.id   AF-A0A934H8I2-F1
#
_cell.length_a   1.000
_cell.length_b   1.000
_cell.length_c   1.000
_cell.angle_alpha   90.00
_cell.angle_beta   90.00
_cell.angle_gamma   90.00
#
_symmetry.space_group_name_H-M   'P 1'
#
loop_
_entity.id
_entity.type
_entity.pdbx_description
1 polymer ?
#
loop_
_entity_poly.entity_id
_entity_poly.type
_entity_poly.pdbx_seq_one_letter_code
_entity_poly.pdbx_strand_id
1 'polypeptide(L)'
;MKKIWMILAAGLLMLAACAPTPPATTDGPSVDDIVAATMQALTAAAPPPTSTQPADGMAISFQHVRFVIPDGLATNALAGTVPAVNETEGPMMANAPEHVKFEFDNYALSNIFHDAQILIFPMQEYAAMNEGAAGDIAKLQAIINGTAAADADNLPHISIFNAAQVFAAQIQTVKFANGSGVRYITEYAQYVATVNNADMFYCFQGLTNDGKYYILAILPISHPLLAYDANPETVIPEGGIPFPGYDNTDASAFDAYYDSVIALLNQQAANSFMPTLVSLDKLIESITIAP
;
A
#
# COMPACT_ATOMS: atom_id res chain seq x y z
N MET A 1 6.10 50.01 -39.79
CA MET A 1 5.48 51.22 -40.38
C MET A 1 4.74 51.99 -39.28
N LYS A 2 4.67 53.33 -39.40
CA LYS A 2 3.69 54.32 -38.83
C LYS A 2 2.48 53.74 -38.06
N LYS A 3 1.90 54.35 -37.00
CA LYS A 3 2.13 55.63 -36.27
C LYS A 3 1.31 55.62 -34.96
N ILE A 4 1.89 56.21 -33.91
CA ILE A 4 1.32 57.03 -32.82
C ILE A 4 -0.13 57.53 -32.99
N TRP A 5 -0.93 57.49 -31.90
CA TRP A 5 -1.99 58.48 -31.58
C TRP A 5 -1.99 58.81 -30.07
N MET A 6 -2.28 60.07 -29.71
CA MET A 6 -2.26 60.66 -28.35
C MET A 6 -3.61 61.31 -28.00
N ILE A 7 -4.05 61.26 -26.73
CA ILE A 7 -4.88 62.26 -25.98
C ILE A 7 -4.54 62.08 -24.48
N LEU A 8 -4.19 63.04 -23.60
CA LEU A 8 -3.97 64.50 -23.63
C LEU A 8 -5.12 65.42 -23.11
N ALA A 9 -5.27 65.52 -21.77
CA ALA A 9 -5.88 66.65 -21.03
C ALA A 9 -5.33 66.62 -19.56
N ALA A 10 -4.54 67.61 -19.11
CA ALA A 10 -4.94 68.84 -18.39
C ALA A 10 -5.50 68.59 -16.96
N GLY A 11 -5.03 69.21 -15.86
CA GLY A 11 -3.89 70.12 -15.65
C GLY A 11 -4.22 71.19 -14.58
N LEU A 12 -3.29 71.50 -13.65
CA LEU A 12 -3.25 72.79 -12.94
C LEU A 12 -1.90 73.06 -12.27
N LEU A 13 -1.50 74.32 -12.22
CA LEU A 13 -0.28 74.83 -11.58
C LEU A 13 -0.62 75.38 -10.18
N MET A 14 0.20 75.09 -9.17
CA MET A 14 0.41 76.01 -8.04
C MET A 14 1.88 75.97 -7.60
N LEU A 15 2.49 77.16 -7.52
CA LEU A 15 3.83 77.39 -6.98
C LEU A 15 3.72 77.84 -5.52
N ALA A 16 4.46 77.18 -4.63
CA ALA A 16 4.78 77.67 -3.29
C ALA A 16 6.25 77.35 -2.99
N ALA A 17 6.95 78.27 -2.33
CA ALA A 17 8.41 78.26 -2.24
C ALA A 17 8.96 78.02 -0.82
N CYS A 18 10.20 77.52 -0.77
CA CYS A 18 11.18 77.60 0.32
C CYS A 18 10.85 76.96 1.69
N ALA A 19 11.55 75.85 2.00
CA ALA A 19 12.68 75.84 2.95
C ALA A 19 13.37 74.45 2.97
N PRO A 20 14.71 74.36 3.12
CA PRO A 20 15.38 73.08 3.38
C PRO A 20 15.40 72.74 4.88
N THR A 21 14.85 71.59 5.26
CA THR A 21 15.00 71.00 6.60
C THR A 21 16.34 70.26 6.76
N PRO A 22 16.92 70.20 7.98
CA PRO A 22 18.11 69.39 8.24
C PRO A 22 17.80 67.89 8.11
N PRO A 23 18.77 67.03 7.74
CA PRO A 23 18.58 65.60 7.79
C PRO A 23 18.52 65.13 9.26
N ALA A 24 17.51 64.31 9.58
CA ALA A 24 17.45 63.62 10.86
C ALA A 24 18.54 62.55 10.92
N THR A 25 19.33 62.53 12.00
CA THR A 25 20.19 61.41 12.35
C THR A 25 19.33 60.25 12.83
N THR A 26 19.15 59.23 11.99
CA THR A 26 18.72 57.91 12.44
C THR A 26 19.89 57.22 13.13
N ASP A 27 19.80 57.09 14.45
CA ASP A 27 20.66 56.15 15.18
C ASP A 27 20.37 54.72 14.67
N GLY A 28 21.44 54.00 14.32
CA GLY A 28 21.35 52.57 14.08
C GLY A 28 21.16 51.80 15.40
N PRO A 29 20.68 50.54 15.36
CA PRO A 29 20.60 49.72 16.56
C PRO A 29 21.98 49.63 17.21
N SER A 30 22.01 49.71 18.54
CA SER A 30 23.27 49.64 19.28
C SER A 30 23.88 48.24 19.14
N VAL A 31 25.19 48.13 19.39
CA VAL A 31 25.87 46.82 19.40
C VAL A 31 25.23 45.91 20.47
N ASP A 32 24.74 46.49 21.57
CA ASP A 32 24.05 45.76 22.64
C ASP A 32 22.70 45.18 22.18
N ASP A 33 21.94 45.90 21.34
CA ASP A 33 20.69 45.39 20.74
C ASP A 33 20.93 44.19 19.82
N ILE A 34 22.03 44.22 19.05
CA ILE A 34 22.42 43.13 18.14
C ILE A 34 22.87 41.89 18.95
N VAL A 35 23.63 42.09 20.03
CA VAL A 35 24.06 41.00 20.93
C VAL A 35 22.86 40.39 21.67
N ALA A 36 21.93 41.22 22.17
CA ALA A 36 20.72 40.76 22.84
C ALA A 36 19.84 39.91 21.91
N ALA A 37 19.58 40.37 20.68
CA ALA A 37 18.84 39.61 19.67
C ALA A 37 19.49 38.26 19.34
N THR A 38 20.83 38.22 19.29
CA THR A 38 21.59 36.98 19.00
C THR A 38 21.52 35.98 20.15
N MET A 39 21.58 36.42 21.41
CA MET A 39 21.47 35.52 22.57
C MET A 39 20.05 34.94 22.75
N GLN A 40 19.01 35.70 22.40
CA GLN A 40 17.62 35.23 22.44
C GLN A 40 17.34 34.15 21.38
N ALA A 41 18.00 34.21 20.22
CA ALA A 41 17.90 33.18 19.18
C ALA A 41 18.58 31.85 19.59
N LEU A 42 19.64 31.90 20.41
CA LEU A 42 20.40 30.73 20.88
C LEU A 42 19.77 30.01 22.09
N THR A 43 18.73 30.57 22.69
CA THR A 43 18.01 29.99 23.85
C THR A 43 16.57 29.57 23.52
N ALA A 44 16.13 29.69 22.27
CA ALA A 44 14.88 29.12 21.81
C ALA A 44 14.97 27.58 21.81
N ALA A 45 14.31 26.95 22.77
CA ALA A 45 14.15 25.49 22.78
C ALA A 45 13.48 25.05 21.47
N ALA A 46 14.06 24.05 20.80
CA ALA A 46 13.44 23.45 19.63
C ALA A 46 12.02 22.96 20.00
N PRO A 47 11.00 23.19 19.16
CA PRO A 47 9.69 22.58 19.38
C PRO A 47 9.86 21.07 19.55
N PRO A 48 9.14 20.42 20.48
CA PRO A 48 9.12 18.97 20.52
C PRO A 48 8.70 18.45 19.13
N PRO A 49 9.28 17.33 18.64
CA PRO A 49 8.97 16.81 17.32
C PRO A 49 7.47 16.61 17.22
N THR A 50 6.81 17.49 16.47
CA THR A 50 5.39 17.35 16.20
C THR A 50 5.26 16.12 15.34
N SER A 51 4.63 15.07 15.89
CA SER A 51 4.15 13.96 15.09
C SER A 51 3.15 14.53 14.09
N THR A 52 3.63 14.87 12.90
CA THR A 52 2.77 15.13 11.75
C THR A 52 2.19 13.79 11.33
N GLN A 53 1.11 13.39 12.02
CA GLN A 53 0.21 12.37 11.52
C GLN A 53 -0.14 12.77 10.07
N PRO A 54 0.12 11.90 9.08
CA PRO A 54 -0.22 12.19 7.70
C PRO A 54 -1.75 12.37 7.61
N ALA A 55 -2.18 13.37 6.84
CA ALA A 55 -3.53 13.94 6.95
C ALA A 55 -4.71 13.01 6.59
N ASP A 56 -4.43 11.80 6.10
CA ASP A 56 -5.40 10.82 5.58
C ASP A 56 -5.33 9.45 6.31
N GLY A 57 -4.75 9.35 7.51
CA GLY A 57 -4.70 8.06 8.24
C GLY A 57 -3.94 8.02 9.57
N MET A 58 -3.82 6.80 10.12
CA MET A 58 -3.08 6.49 11.35
C MET A 58 -1.68 5.96 11.05
N ALA A 59 -0.64 6.62 11.58
CA ALA A 59 0.74 6.16 11.44
C ALA A 59 1.03 5.00 12.40
N ILE A 60 1.57 3.90 11.86
CA ILE A 60 2.00 2.71 12.60
C ILE A 60 3.52 2.58 12.49
N SER A 61 4.18 2.16 13.58
CA SER A 61 5.61 1.85 13.58
C SER A 61 5.95 0.76 14.58
N PHE A 62 6.74 -0.23 14.16
CA PHE A 62 7.32 -1.24 15.05
C PHE A 62 8.70 -1.64 14.53
N GLN A 63 9.69 -1.64 15.43
CA GLN A 63 11.10 -1.81 15.10
C GLN A 63 11.54 -0.88 13.94
N HIS A 64 11.94 -1.48 12.81
CA HIS A 64 12.43 -0.83 11.60
C HIS A 64 11.32 -0.60 10.56
N VAL A 65 10.10 -1.12 10.76
CA VAL A 65 8.96 -1.01 9.84
C VAL A 65 8.02 0.12 10.25
N ARG A 66 7.55 0.89 9.25
CA ARG A 66 6.56 1.98 9.39
C ARG A 66 5.60 1.99 8.20
N PHE A 67 4.35 2.35 8.43
CA PHE A 67 3.34 2.58 7.39
C PHE A 67 2.20 3.45 7.92
N VAL A 68 1.21 3.74 7.07
CA VAL A 68 0.00 4.48 7.41
C VAL A 68 -1.21 3.61 7.10
N ILE A 69 -2.08 3.38 8.09
CA ILE A 69 -3.42 2.82 7.88
C ILE A 69 -4.31 3.96 7.38
N PRO A 70 -4.86 3.91 6.15
CA PRO A 70 -5.80 4.92 5.68
C PRO A 70 -7.10 4.91 6.49
N ASP A 71 -7.73 6.08 6.61
CA ASP A 71 -8.97 6.24 7.36
C ASP A 71 -10.06 5.23 6.93
N GLY A 72 -10.63 4.54 7.93
CA GLY A 72 -11.68 3.55 7.71
C GLY A 72 -11.21 2.17 7.27
N LEU A 73 -9.92 1.93 7.01
CA LEU A 73 -9.41 0.60 6.66
C LEU A 73 -9.30 -0.35 7.87
N ALA A 74 -8.79 0.17 9.00
CA ALA A 74 -8.74 -0.50 10.29
C ALA A 74 -8.61 0.54 11.42
N THR A 75 -8.78 0.12 12.67
CA THR A 75 -8.66 1.00 13.84
C THR A 75 -7.25 1.06 14.44
N ASN A 76 -6.45 0.02 14.23
CA ASN A 76 -5.06 -0.10 14.69
C ASN A 76 -4.39 -1.29 13.95
N ALA A 77 -3.08 -1.48 14.14
CA ALA A 77 -2.42 -2.74 13.82
C ALA A 77 -1.55 -3.23 14.99
N LEU A 78 -1.84 -4.42 15.50
CA LEU A 78 -1.04 -5.10 16.53
C LEU A 78 0.24 -5.62 15.90
N ALA A 79 1.37 -5.03 16.31
CA ALA A 79 2.69 -5.40 15.84
C ALA A 79 3.39 -6.36 16.80
N GLY A 80 4.07 -7.37 16.27
CA GLY A 80 4.83 -8.33 17.06
C GLY A 80 5.92 -9.03 16.25
N THR A 81 6.76 -9.78 16.97
CA THR A 81 7.73 -10.71 16.37
C THR A 81 7.16 -12.11 16.44
N VAL A 82 7.16 -12.83 15.31
CA VAL A 82 6.84 -14.26 15.23
C VAL A 82 8.17 -15.02 15.28
N PRO A 83 8.38 -15.94 16.25
CA PRO A 83 9.59 -16.74 16.34
C PRO A 83 9.83 -17.61 15.09
N ALA A 84 11.09 -17.96 14.83
CA ALA A 84 11.46 -18.86 13.74
C ALA A 84 10.82 -20.26 13.90
N VAL A 85 10.38 -20.83 12.79
CA VAL A 85 9.88 -22.21 12.66
C VAL A 85 10.84 -22.98 11.75
N ASN A 86 11.39 -24.09 12.25
CA ASN A 86 12.36 -24.91 11.55
C ASN A 86 12.10 -26.40 11.83
N GLU A 87 11.04 -26.92 11.21
CA GLU A 87 10.63 -28.31 11.29
C GLU A 87 11.43 -29.17 10.31
N THR A 88 11.95 -30.31 10.79
CA THR A 88 12.67 -31.30 9.97
C THR A 88 11.87 -32.58 9.71
N GLU A 89 10.84 -32.85 10.52
CA GLU A 89 9.94 -34.02 10.38
C GLU A 89 8.48 -33.62 10.13
N GLY A 90 8.21 -32.30 10.05
CA GLY A 90 6.89 -31.71 9.81
C GLY A 90 6.71 -31.16 8.38
N PRO A 91 5.59 -30.46 8.10
CA PRO A 91 5.34 -29.83 6.81
C PRO A 91 6.28 -28.64 6.60
N MET A 92 7.43 -28.87 5.96
CA MET A 92 8.52 -27.88 5.76
C MET A 92 8.08 -26.59 5.04
N MET A 93 6.93 -26.59 4.35
CA MET A 93 6.28 -25.39 3.81
C MET A 93 5.99 -24.31 4.88
N ALA A 94 5.85 -24.70 6.15
CA ALA A 94 5.66 -23.80 7.29
C ALA A 94 6.97 -23.24 7.86
N ASN A 95 8.15 -23.68 7.37
CA ASN A 95 9.42 -23.17 7.85
C ASN A 95 9.60 -21.71 7.44
N ALA A 96 9.97 -20.88 8.41
CA ALA A 96 10.18 -19.45 8.24
C ALA A 96 11.14 -18.93 9.32
N PRO A 97 11.97 -17.92 9.02
CA PRO A 97 12.80 -17.25 10.02
C PRO A 97 11.96 -16.46 11.02
N GLU A 98 12.63 -15.91 12.05
CA GLU A 98 12.02 -14.90 12.89
C GLU A 98 11.63 -13.69 12.02
N HIS A 99 10.39 -13.22 12.14
CA HIS A 99 9.83 -12.19 11.27
C HIS A 99 8.88 -11.25 12.01
N VAL A 100 8.64 -10.07 11.45
CA VAL A 100 7.67 -9.12 12.00
C VAL A 100 6.28 -9.42 11.42
N LYS A 101 5.26 -9.45 12.27
CA LYS A 101 3.85 -9.49 11.90
C LYS A 101 3.14 -8.23 12.38
N PHE A 102 2.26 -7.70 11.53
CA PHE A 102 1.21 -6.74 11.88
C PHE A 102 -0.15 -7.38 11.62
N GLU A 103 -1.06 -7.35 12.59
CA GLU A 103 -2.43 -7.85 12.49
C GLU A 103 -3.42 -6.67 12.70
N PHE A 104 -4.41 -6.51 11.83
CA PHE A 104 -5.20 -5.27 11.77
C PHE A 104 -6.47 -5.34 12.65
N ASP A 105 -6.55 -4.49 13.68
CA ASP A 105 -7.67 -4.43 14.62
C ASP A 105 -8.89 -3.75 14.00
N ASN A 106 -10.06 -4.40 14.09
CA ASN A 106 -11.31 -3.93 13.51
C ASN A 106 -11.13 -3.50 12.03
N TYR A 107 -10.51 -4.38 11.25
CA TYR A 107 -10.42 -4.23 9.80
C TYR A 107 -11.81 -4.03 9.17
N ALA A 108 -11.86 -3.32 8.05
CA ALA A 108 -13.09 -2.90 7.38
C ALA A 108 -14.02 -4.05 6.92
N LEU A 109 -13.52 -5.28 6.87
CA LEU A 109 -14.33 -6.50 6.68
C LEU A 109 -14.29 -7.39 7.93
N SER A 110 -15.40 -8.08 8.17
CA SER A 110 -15.60 -9.04 9.27
C SER A 110 -16.29 -10.30 8.73
N ASN A 111 -16.14 -11.43 9.42
CA ASN A 111 -16.66 -12.74 8.99
C ASN A 111 -16.03 -13.23 7.66
N ILE A 112 -14.75 -12.97 7.50
CA ILE A 112 -13.89 -13.40 6.39
C ILE A 112 -12.93 -14.51 6.86
N PHE A 113 -12.31 -15.24 5.93
CA PHE A 113 -11.48 -16.41 6.22
C PHE A 113 -10.04 -16.07 6.66
N HIS A 114 -9.44 -15.02 6.09
CA HIS A 114 -8.05 -14.64 6.34
C HIS A 114 -7.92 -13.44 7.28
N ASP A 115 -7.12 -13.56 8.35
CA ASP A 115 -6.77 -12.39 9.17
C ASP A 115 -6.04 -11.34 8.31
N ALA A 116 -6.50 -10.08 8.41
CA ALA A 116 -5.88 -8.95 7.74
C ALA A 116 -4.49 -8.68 8.35
N GLN A 117 -3.43 -8.91 7.59
CA GLN A 117 -2.05 -8.89 8.11
C GLN A 117 -0.98 -8.49 7.09
N ILE A 118 0.14 -7.98 7.61
CA ILE A 118 1.40 -7.77 6.88
C ILE A 118 2.52 -8.52 7.61
N LEU A 119 3.29 -9.31 6.86
CA LEU A 119 4.41 -10.11 7.32
C LEU A 119 5.69 -9.59 6.64
N ILE A 120 6.77 -9.41 7.41
CA ILE A 120 8.06 -8.90 6.94
C ILE A 120 9.17 -9.85 7.38
N PHE A 121 9.71 -10.60 6.40
CA PHE A 121 10.70 -11.66 6.60
C PHE A 121 12.10 -11.19 6.19
N PRO A 122 13.17 -11.59 6.90
CA PRO A 122 14.54 -11.55 6.39
C PRO A 122 14.64 -12.39 5.10
N MET A 123 14.81 -11.73 3.96
CA MET A 123 14.65 -12.33 2.62
C MET A 123 15.60 -13.51 2.39
N GLN A 124 16.89 -13.31 2.69
CA GLN A 124 17.93 -14.32 2.44
C GLN A 124 17.78 -15.54 3.36
N GLU A 125 17.38 -15.33 4.62
CA GLU A 125 17.16 -16.41 5.57
C GLU A 125 15.89 -17.20 5.20
N TYR A 126 14.82 -16.50 4.78
CA TYR A 126 13.59 -17.16 4.35
C TYR A 126 13.78 -18.01 3.10
N ALA A 127 14.48 -17.49 2.09
CA ALA A 127 14.86 -18.27 0.91
C ALA A 127 15.78 -19.45 1.23
N ALA A 128 16.62 -19.37 2.27
CA ALA A 128 17.47 -20.48 2.70
C ALA A 128 16.72 -21.56 3.50
N MET A 129 15.62 -21.20 4.18
CA MET A 129 14.80 -22.09 5.00
C MET A 129 13.63 -22.74 4.27
N ASN A 130 13.14 -22.11 3.19
CA ASN A 130 11.90 -22.50 2.52
C ASN A 130 12.06 -22.40 0.99
N GLU A 131 12.08 -23.56 0.31
CA GLU A 131 12.29 -23.65 -1.14
C GLU A 131 11.18 -22.94 -1.95
N GLY A 132 9.94 -22.96 -1.43
CA GLY A 132 8.83 -22.23 -2.04
C GLY A 132 9.06 -20.72 -1.98
N ALA A 133 9.41 -20.20 -0.80
CA ALA A 133 9.75 -18.78 -0.62
C ALA A 133 10.93 -18.36 -1.50
N ALA A 134 11.93 -19.22 -1.69
CA ALA A 134 13.04 -18.97 -2.62
C ALA A 134 12.54 -18.82 -4.07
N GLY A 135 11.60 -19.67 -4.50
CA GLY A 135 10.95 -19.57 -5.80
C GLY A 135 10.11 -18.29 -5.97
N ASP A 136 9.32 -17.94 -4.95
CA ASP A 136 8.51 -16.72 -4.93
C ASP A 136 9.38 -15.45 -4.98
N ILE A 137 10.45 -15.40 -4.20
CA ILE A 137 11.44 -14.31 -4.22
C ILE A 137 12.11 -14.22 -5.61
N ALA A 138 12.46 -15.34 -6.24
CA ALA A 138 13.06 -15.34 -7.58
C ALA A 138 12.09 -14.84 -8.68
N LYS A 139 10.83 -15.27 -8.65
CA LYS A 139 9.75 -14.74 -9.50
C LYS A 139 9.59 -13.23 -9.32
N LEU A 140 9.53 -12.78 -8.08
CA LEU A 140 9.34 -11.39 -7.73
C LEU A 140 10.53 -10.51 -8.15
N GLN A 141 11.77 -11.00 -8.01
CA GLN A 141 12.96 -10.36 -8.57
C GLN A 141 12.87 -10.24 -10.10
N ALA A 142 12.39 -11.27 -10.80
CA ALA A 142 12.24 -11.23 -12.25
C ALA A 142 11.21 -10.20 -12.72
N ILE A 143 10.08 -10.07 -12.01
CA ILE A 143 9.07 -9.03 -12.25
C ILE A 143 9.64 -7.63 -11.99
N ILE A 144 10.28 -7.41 -10.83
CA ILE A 144 10.82 -6.10 -10.43
C ILE A 144 11.93 -5.62 -11.37
N ASN A 145 12.78 -6.53 -11.85
CA ASN A 145 13.85 -6.23 -12.80
C ASN A 145 13.35 -6.13 -14.27
N GLY A 146 12.06 -6.38 -14.53
CA GLY A 146 11.48 -6.33 -15.87
C GLY A 146 11.95 -7.47 -16.80
N THR A 147 12.49 -8.55 -16.27
CA THR A 147 12.85 -9.77 -17.03
C THR A 147 11.69 -10.75 -17.17
N ALA A 148 10.65 -10.57 -16.36
CA ALA A 148 9.34 -11.21 -16.50
C ALA A 148 8.24 -10.14 -16.43
N ALA A 149 7.06 -10.43 -17.00
CA ALA A 149 5.90 -9.56 -16.87
C ALA A 149 5.14 -9.86 -15.56
N ALA A 150 4.38 -8.89 -15.06
CA ALA A 150 3.46 -9.11 -13.93
C ALA A 150 2.14 -9.67 -14.46
N ASP A 151 2.12 -10.97 -14.75
CA ASP A 151 0.96 -11.71 -15.24
C ASP A 151 0.79 -13.03 -14.45
N ALA A 152 -0.33 -13.73 -14.68
CA ALA A 152 -0.71 -14.90 -13.90
C ALA A 152 0.32 -16.05 -13.96
N ASP A 153 1.06 -16.22 -15.06
CA ASP A 153 2.07 -17.26 -15.20
C ASP A 153 3.32 -16.97 -14.34
N ASN A 154 3.64 -15.69 -14.14
CA ASN A 154 4.85 -15.24 -13.47
C ASN A 154 4.65 -14.82 -12.00
N LEU A 155 3.41 -14.68 -11.53
CA LEU A 155 3.12 -14.26 -10.14
C LEU A 155 3.78 -15.18 -9.10
N PRO A 156 4.39 -14.65 -8.03
CA PRO A 156 4.73 -15.43 -6.85
C PRO A 156 3.45 -15.93 -6.15
N HIS A 157 3.53 -17.07 -5.47
CA HIS A 157 2.44 -17.65 -4.69
C HIS A 157 2.67 -17.40 -3.19
N ILE A 158 1.79 -17.90 -2.32
CA ILE A 158 1.98 -17.86 -0.86
C ILE A 158 2.46 -19.24 -0.41
N SER A 159 3.78 -19.44 -0.35
CA SER A 159 4.38 -20.76 -0.09
C SER A 159 4.06 -21.39 1.27
N ILE A 160 3.51 -20.64 2.23
CA ILE A 160 3.02 -21.18 3.51
C ILE A 160 1.62 -21.81 3.41
N PHE A 161 0.88 -21.58 2.31
CA PHE A 161 -0.46 -22.13 2.12
C PHE A 161 -0.38 -23.50 1.45
N ASN A 162 -0.89 -24.53 2.14
CA ASN A 162 -1.07 -25.87 1.58
C ASN A 162 -2.33 -25.93 0.69
N ALA A 163 -2.41 -25.04 -0.29
CA ALA A 163 -3.54 -24.85 -1.21
C ALA A 163 -3.03 -24.25 -2.53
N ALA A 164 -3.77 -24.43 -3.62
CA ALA A 164 -3.48 -23.79 -4.90
C ALA A 164 -4.10 -22.39 -4.95
N GLN A 165 -3.43 -21.47 -5.66
CA GLN A 165 -4.05 -20.22 -6.09
C GLN A 165 -5.19 -20.56 -7.07
N VAL A 166 -6.40 -20.05 -6.80
CA VAL A 166 -7.60 -20.33 -7.62
C VAL A 166 -7.63 -19.44 -8.86
N PHE A 167 -7.31 -18.16 -8.70
CA PHE A 167 -7.27 -17.17 -9.77
C PHE A 167 -6.36 -15.99 -9.39
N ALA A 168 -6.02 -15.15 -10.37
CA ALA A 168 -5.42 -13.84 -10.12
C ALA A 168 -6.10 -12.77 -10.99
N ALA A 169 -6.64 -11.74 -10.34
CA ALA A 169 -7.23 -10.56 -11.01
C ALA A 169 -6.59 -9.27 -10.50
N GLN A 170 -6.81 -8.15 -11.20
CA GLN A 170 -6.34 -6.83 -10.81
C GLN A 170 -4.81 -6.80 -10.54
N ILE A 171 -4.03 -7.48 -11.38
CA ILE A 171 -2.58 -7.60 -11.24
C ILE A 171 -1.91 -6.25 -11.56
N GLN A 172 -1.14 -5.70 -10.62
CA GLN A 172 -0.40 -4.44 -10.79
C GLN A 172 0.95 -4.48 -10.06
N THR A 173 1.98 -3.86 -10.64
CA THR A 173 3.23 -3.59 -9.91
C THR A 173 3.07 -2.33 -9.06
N VAL A 174 3.51 -2.39 -7.81
CA VAL A 174 3.40 -1.29 -6.84
C VAL A 174 4.79 -0.94 -6.31
N LYS A 175 5.03 0.35 -6.07
CA LYS A 175 6.25 0.87 -5.45
C LYS A 175 5.92 1.42 -4.08
N PHE A 176 6.77 1.12 -3.10
CA PHE A 176 6.71 1.70 -1.76
C PHE A 176 8.01 2.48 -1.48
N ALA A 177 8.09 3.18 -0.35
CA ALA A 177 9.12 4.19 -0.11
C ALA A 177 10.57 3.71 -0.34
N ASN A 178 10.86 2.43 -0.06
CA ASN A 178 12.18 1.83 -0.25
C ASN A 178 12.16 0.46 -0.94
N GLY A 179 11.17 0.19 -1.80
CA GLY A 179 11.09 -1.08 -2.53
C GLY A 179 9.97 -1.13 -3.56
N SER A 180 9.71 -2.33 -4.07
CA SER A 180 8.64 -2.58 -5.03
C SER A 180 8.15 -4.01 -4.96
N GLY A 181 7.00 -4.27 -5.57
CA GLY A 181 6.39 -5.58 -5.59
C GLY A 181 5.26 -5.70 -6.60
N VAL A 182 4.46 -6.75 -6.46
CA VAL A 182 3.24 -7.00 -7.24
C VAL A 182 2.06 -7.20 -6.29
N ARG A 183 0.92 -6.61 -6.63
CA ARG A 183 -0.37 -6.86 -5.98
C ARG A 183 -1.37 -7.45 -6.94
N TYR A 184 -2.29 -8.23 -6.42
CA TYR A 184 -3.36 -8.89 -7.15
C TYR A 184 -4.46 -9.32 -6.18
N ILE A 185 -5.65 -9.57 -6.70
CA ILE A 185 -6.77 -10.17 -5.95
C ILE A 185 -6.80 -11.66 -6.27
N THR A 186 -6.99 -12.50 -5.25
CA THR A 186 -6.90 -13.96 -5.34
C THR A 186 -7.78 -14.63 -4.29
N GLU A 187 -7.97 -15.94 -4.47
CA GLU A 187 -8.46 -16.89 -3.47
C GLU A 187 -7.54 -18.13 -3.50
N TYR A 188 -7.54 -18.94 -2.44
CA TYR A 188 -6.74 -20.17 -2.35
C TYR A 188 -7.62 -21.36 -1.92
N ALA A 189 -7.53 -22.49 -2.63
CA ALA A 189 -8.33 -23.68 -2.36
C ALA A 189 -7.58 -25.00 -2.61
N GLN A 190 -8.10 -26.09 -2.04
CA GLN A 190 -7.62 -27.46 -2.28
C GLN A 190 -8.49 -28.23 -3.31
N TYR A 191 -9.52 -27.58 -3.85
CA TYR A 191 -10.51 -28.11 -4.77
C TYR A 191 -11.05 -26.95 -5.64
N VAL A 192 -11.86 -27.24 -6.66
CA VAL A 192 -12.51 -26.19 -7.46
C VAL A 192 -13.49 -25.39 -6.58
N ALA A 193 -13.31 -24.07 -6.47
CA ALA A 193 -13.99 -23.25 -5.48
C ALA A 193 -14.86 -22.16 -6.10
N THR A 194 -15.95 -21.81 -5.41
CA THR A 194 -16.77 -20.65 -5.75
C THR A 194 -16.04 -19.38 -5.31
N VAL A 195 -15.48 -18.61 -6.25
CA VAL A 195 -14.87 -17.31 -5.94
C VAL A 195 -15.87 -16.41 -5.19
N ASN A 196 -15.53 -16.03 -3.95
CA ASN A 196 -16.49 -15.44 -3.02
C ASN A 196 -15.90 -14.37 -2.08
N ASN A 197 -16.76 -13.60 -1.43
CA ASN A 197 -16.37 -12.47 -0.57
C ASN A 197 -15.86 -12.85 0.83
N ALA A 198 -16.01 -14.09 1.28
CA ALA A 198 -15.46 -14.57 2.55
C ALA A 198 -13.98 -14.97 2.41
N ASP A 199 -13.62 -15.60 1.28
CA ASP A 199 -12.31 -16.19 1.06
C ASP A 199 -11.37 -15.33 0.19
N MET A 200 -11.91 -14.42 -0.63
CA MET A 200 -11.12 -13.53 -1.49
C MET A 200 -10.32 -12.48 -0.70
N PHE A 201 -9.07 -12.26 -1.13
CA PHE A 201 -8.18 -11.26 -0.55
C PHE A 201 -7.30 -10.56 -1.58
N TYR A 202 -6.92 -9.33 -1.24
CA TYR A 202 -5.82 -8.60 -1.85
C TYR A 202 -4.52 -9.20 -1.31
N CYS A 203 -3.70 -9.72 -2.21
CA CYS A 203 -2.33 -10.11 -1.94
C CYS A 203 -1.39 -9.02 -2.44
N PHE A 204 -0.38 -8.67 -1.64
CA PHE A 204 0.80 -7.96 -2.13
C PHE A 204 2.06 -8.71 -1.70
N GLN A 205 2.99 -8.88 -2.64
CA GLN A 205 4.32 -9.41 -2.37
C GLN A 205 5.37 -8.41 -2.85
N GLY A 206 6.31 -8.05 -1.97
CA GLY A 206 7.32 -7.02 -2.23
C GLY A 206 8.72 -7.36 -1.74
N LEU A 207 9.72 -6.69 -2.31
CA LEU A 207 11.12 -6.73 -1.87
C LEU A 207 11.60 -5.31 -1.57
N THR A 208 12.42 -5.14 -0.54
CA THR A 208 13.16 -3.89 -0.32
C THR A 208 14.30 -3.73 -1.34
N ASN A 209 14.60 -2.50 -1.74
CA ASN A 209 15.65 -2.17 -2.71
C ASN A 209 17.06 -2.56 -2.26
N ASP A 210 17.27 -2.78 -0.96
CA ASP A 210 18.54 -3.25 -0.39
C ASP A 210 18.65 -4.79 -0.32
N GLY A 211 17.63 -5.52 -0.78
CA GLY A 211 17.63 -6.99 -0.81
C GLY A 211 17.52 -7.66 0.56
N LYS A 212 17.18 -6.93 1.62
CA LYS A 212 17.10 -7.48 2.99
C LYS A 212 15.77 -8.10 3.35
N TYR A 213 14.66 -7.53 2.89
CA TYR A 213 13.33 -7.91 3.37
C TYR A 213 12.39 -8.31 2.24
N TYR A 214 11.66 -9.41 2.47
CA TYR A 214 10.50 -9.82 1.69
C TYR A 214 9.24 -9.50 2.50
N ILE A 215 8.25 -8.92 1.83
CA ILE A 215 6.99 -8.46 2.40
C ILE A 215 5.86 -9.28 1.80
N LEU A 216 4.97 -9.80 2.64
CA LEU A 216 3.71 -10.42 2.25
C LEU A 216 2.56 -9.72 2.98
N ALA A 217 1.62 -9.15 2.25
CA ALA A 217 0.37 -8.62 2.79
C ALA A 217 -0.81 -9.49 2.33
N ILE A 218 -1.65 -9.88 3.28
CA ILE A 218 -2.89 -10.64 3.06
C ILE A 218 -4.00 -9.77 3.65
N LEU A 219 -4.79 -9.14 2.79
CA LEU A 219 -5.78 -8.13 3.18
C LEU A 219 -7.13 -8.50 2.56
N PRO A 220 -8.12 -9.00 3.33
CA PRO A 220 -9.43 -9.39 2.81
C PRO A 220 -10.07 -8.27 1.97
N ILE A 221 -10.68 -8.65 0.85
CA ILE A 221 -11.31 -7.71 -0.07
C ILE A 221 -12.56 -8.34 -0.66
N SER A 222 -13.59 -7.54 -0.87
CA SER A 222 -14.89 -7.97 -1.38
C SER A 222 -15.31 -7.14 -2.59
N HIS A 223 -16.21 -7.68 -3.41
CA HIS A 223 -16.83 -6.99 -4.53
C HIS A 223 -18.35 -7.31 -4.58
N PRO A 224 -19.24 -6.33 -4.82
CA PRO A 224 -20.69 -6.51 -4.78
C PRO A 224 -21.28 -7.41 -5.88
N LEU A 225 -20.46 -7.96 -6.78
CA LEU A 225 -20.86 -8.90 -7.84
C LEU A 225 -20.51 -10.36 -7.53
N LEU A 226 -19.91 -10.66 -6.38
CA LEU A 226 -19.55 -12.01 -5.96
C LEU A 226 -20.53 -12.55 -4.91
N ALA A 227 -20.59 -13.88 -4.81
CA ALA A 227 -21.29 -14.55 -3.72
C ALA A 227 -20.72 -14.14 -2.36
N TYR A 228 -21.53 -14.20 -1.30
CA TYR A 228 -21.07 -13.87 0.05
C TYR A 228 -20.10 -14.92 0.61
N ASP A 229 -20.34 -16.20 0.32
CA ASP A 229 -19.58 -17.35 0.82
C ASP A 229 -19.32 -18.40 -0.28
N ALA A 230 -18.54 -19.43 0.05
CA ALA A 230 -18.13 -20.49 -0.88
C ALA A 230 -19.26 -21.45 -1.32
N ASN A 231 -20.47 -21.36 -0.74
CA ASN A 231 -21.55 -22.27 -1.03
C ASN A 231 -22.10 -22.01 -2.45
N PRO A 232 -22.03 -22.99 -3.39
CA PRO A 232 -22.45 -22.77 -4.78
C PRO A 232 -23.95 -22.50 -4.94
N GLU A 233 -24.77 -22.86 -3.94
CA GLU A 233 -26.21 -22.59 -3.91
C GLU A 233 -26.55 -21.18 -3.35
N THR A 234 -25.56 -20.42 -2.89
CA THR A 234 -25.77 -19.05 -2.39
C THR A 234 -26.19 -18.14 -3.54
N VAL A 235 -27.26 -17.36 -3.33
CA VAL A 235 -27.82 -16.47 -4.36
C VAL A 235 -26.77 -15.42 -4.75
N ILE A 236 -26.35 -15.48 -6.01
CA ILE A 236 -25.32 -14.61 -6.58
C ILE A 236 -25.96 -13.24 -6.93
N PRO A 237 -25.27 -12.12 -6.67
CA PRO A 237 -25.76 -10.79 -7.06
C PRO A 237 -26.00 -10.64 -8.56
N GLU A 238 -26.87 -9.70 -8.94
CA GLU A 238 -27.14 -9.38 -10.35
C GLU A 238 -25.84 -8.96 -11.06
N GLY A 239 -25.49 -9.64 -12.15
CA GLY A 239 -24.25 -9.43 -12.89
C GLY A 239 -23.05 -10.26 -12.43
N GLY A 240 -23.19 -11.08 -11.38
CA GLY A 240 -22.19 -12.09 -11.01
C GLY A 240 -22.18 -13.30 -11.96
N ILE A 241 -21.12 -14.11 -11.87
CA ILE A 241 -20.94 -15.33 -12.68
C ILE A 241 -21.42 -16.55 -11.88
N PRO A 242 -22.31 -17.42 -12.41
CA PRO A 242 -22.72 -18.63 -11.73
C PRO A 242 -21.61 -19.68 -11.69
N PHE A 243 -21.38 -20.28 -10.50
CA PHE A 243 -20.49 -21.42 -10.36
C PHE A 243 -21.05 -22.64 -11.13
N PRO A 244 -20.22 -23.46 -11.79
CA PRO A 244 -20.72 -24.55 -12.65
C PRO A 244 -21.42 -25.72 -11.93
N GLY A 245 -21.30 -25.80 -10.59
CA GLY A 245 -21.80 -26.91 -9.76
C GLY A 245 -20.77 -28.04 -9.57
N TYR A 246 -20.77 -28.70 -8.41
CA TYR A 246 -19.85 -29.81 -8.12
C TYR A 246 -20.23 -31.13 -8.83
N ASP A 247 -21.46 -31.23 -9.33
CA ASP A 247 -21.94 -32.34 -10.16
C ASP A 247 -21.62 -32.15 -11.64
N ASN A 248 -21.01 -31.03 -12.01
CA ASN A 248 -20.58 -30.77 -13.38
C ASN A 248 -19.44 -31.71 -13.79
N THR A 249 -19.64 -32.39 -14.92
CA THR A 249 -18.71 -33.40 -15.44
C THR A 249 -17.82 -32.87 -16.58
N ASP A 250 -18.03 -31.63 -17.01
CA ASP A 250 -17.14 -30.94 -17.95
C ASP A 250 -16.02 -30.23 -17.18
N ALA A 251 -14.81 -30.80 -17.24
CA ALA A 251 -13.65 -30.23 -16.59
C ALA A 251 -13.33 -28.79 -17.06
N SER A 252 -13.66 -28.45 -18.31
CA SER A 252 -13.40 -27.10 -18.86
C SER A 252 -14.38 -26.04 -18.37
N ALA A 253 -15.49 -26.43 -17.72
CA ALA A 253 -16.47 -25.49 -17.18
C ALA A 253 -15.90 -24.68 -16.00
N PHE A 254 -14.97 -25.25 -15.22
CA PHE A 254 -14.31 -24.56 -14.10
C PHE A 254 -13.29 -23.54 -14.61
N ASP A 255 -12.48 -23.89 -15.62
CA ASP A 255 -11.55 -22.96 -16.26
C ASP A 255 -12.31 -21.76 -16.86
N ALA A 256 -13.39 -22.03 -17.62
CA ALA A 256 -14.24 -20.99 -18.20
C ALA A 256 -14.96 -20.13 -17.15
N TYR A 257 -15.28 -20.69 -15.98
CA TYR A 257 -15.81 -19.94 -14.84
C TYR A 257 -14.75 -18.97 -14.29
N TYR A 258 -13.54 -19.43 -14.01
CA TYR A 258 -12.47 -18.58 -13.49
C TYR A 258 -12.08 -17.49 -14.49
N ASP A 259 -11.94 -17.81 -15.78
CA ASP A 259 -11.71 -16.82 -16.85
C ASP A 259 -12.79 -15.73 -16.85
N SER A 260 -14.05 -16.13 -16.69
CA SER A 260 -15.19 -15.20 -16.63
C SER A 260 -15.16 -14.31 -15.38
N VAL A 261 -14.79 -14.86 -14.22
CA VAL A 261 -14.65 -14.10 -12.96
C VAL A 261 -13.43 -13.17 -13.02
N ILE A 262 -12.30 -13.61 -13.54
CA ILE A 262 -11.11 -12.78 -13.77
C ILE A 262 -11.45 -11.62 -14.71
N ALA A 263 -12.11 -11.90 -15.83
CA ALA A 263 -12.57 -10.88 -16.77
C ALA A 263 -13.56 -9.91 -16.13
N LEU A 264 -14.49 -10.39 -15.30
CA LEU A 264 -15.43 -9.56 -14.56
C LEU A 264 -14.69 -8.61 -13.60
N LEU A 265 -13.80 -9.14 -12.75
CA LEU A 265 -13.06 -8.37 -11.74
C LEU A 265 -12.07 -7.39 -12.36
N ASN A 266 -11.41 -7.74 -13.46
CA ASN A 266 -10.49 -6.85 -14.19
C ASN A 266 -11.18 -5.63 -14.82
N GLN A 267 -12.49 -5.71 -15.10
CA GLN A 267 -13.27 -4.58 -15.63
C GLN A 267 -13.78 -3.62 -14.54
N GLN A 268 -13.65 -3.98 -13.26
CA GLN A 268 -14.16 -3.17 -12.15
C GLN A 268 -13.25 -1.98 -11.83
N ALA A 269 -13.86 -0.89 -11.37
CA ALA A 269 -13.13 0.29 -10.96
C ALA A 269 -12.46 0.06 -9.59
N ALA A 270 -11.29 0.63 -9.37
CA ALA A 270 -10.53 0.46 -8.12
C ALA A 270 -11.30 0.87 -6.84
N ASN A 271 -12.34 1.69 -6.98
CA ASN A 271 -13.21 2.15 -5.90
C ASN A 271 -14.54 1.38 -5.75
N SER A 272 -14.83 0.35 -6.56
CA SER A 272 -16.02 -0.52 -6.36
C SER A 272 -15.75 -1.73 -5.46
N PHE A 273 -14.48 -2.05 -5.21
CA PHE A 273 -14.05 -3.02 -4.21
C PHE A 273 -14.20 -2.45 -2.79
N MET A 274 -14.47 -3.32 -1.81
CA MET A 274 -14.55 -2.98 -0.40
C MET A 274 -13.62 -3.90 0.43
N PRO A 275 -12.54 -3.38 1.03
CA PRO A 275 -12.05 -2.00 0.95
C PRO A 275 -11.61 -1.65 -0.48
N THR A 276 -11.55 -0.36 -0.79
CA THR A 276 -11.15 0.07 -2.14
C THR A 276 -9.69 -0.32 -2.42
N LEU A 277 -9.39 -0.74 -3.66
CA LEU A 277 -8.02 -0.98 -4.09
C LEU A 277 -7.16 0.28 -3.88
N VAL A 278 -7.72 1.48 -4.10
CA VAL A 278 -7.02 2.75 -3.82
C VAL A 278 -6.58 2.88 -2.36
N SER A 279 -7.37 2.37 -1.40
CA SER A 279 -7.00 2.36 0.02
C SER A 279 -5.93 1.32 0.32
N LEU A 280 -6.01 0.14 -0.28
CA LEU A 280 -5.04 -0.94 -0.07
C LEU A 280 -3.70 -0.62 -0.73
N ASP A 281 -3.71 -0.07 -1.94
CA ASP A 281 -2.53 0.45 -2.64
C ASP A 281 -1.87 1.56 -1.80
N LYS A 282 -2.62 2.55 -1.29
CA LYS A 282 -2.09 3.60 -0.40
C LYS A 282 -1.41 3.05 0.86
N LEU A 283 -1.98 2.02 1.50
CA LEU A 283 -1.36 1.34 2.64
C LEU A 283 0.00 0.76 2.24
N ILE A 284 0.07 0.01 1.14
CA ILE A 284 1.31 -0.59 0.64
C ILE A 284 2.34 0.47 0.23
N GLU A 285 1.95 1.50 -0.53
CA GLU A 285 2.82 2.60 -0.96
C GLU A 285 3.47 3.33 0.22
N SER A 286 2.76 3.43 1.35
CA SER A 286 3.25 4.06 2.58
C SER A 286 4.32 3.26 3.35
N ILE A 287 4.52 1.97 3.02
CA ILE A 287 5.47 1.11 3.72
C ILE A 287 6.88 1.67 3.59
N THR A 288 7.56 1.77 4.73
CA THR A 288 8.99 2.10 4.84
C THR A 288 9.64 1.10 5.80
N ILE A 289 10.69 0.43 5.35
CA ILE A 289 11.44 -0.57 6.11
C ILE A 289 12.88 -0.09 6.20
N ALA A 290 13.34 0.33 7.38
CA ALA A 290 14.68 0.84 7.55
C ALA A 290 15.74 -0.28 7.37
N PRO A 291 16.92 0.02 6.80
CA PRO A 291 18.02 -0.95 6.62
C PRO A 291 18.67 -1.41 7.93
#